data_AF-A0A972UR60-F1
#
_entry.id   AF-A0A972UR60-F1
#
_cell.length_a   1.000
_cell.length_b   1.000
_cell.length_c   1.000
_cell.angle_alpha   90.00
_cell.angle_beta   90.00
_cell.angle_gamma   90.00
#
_symmetry.space_group_name_H-M   'P 1'
#
loop_
_entity.id
_entity.type
_entity.pdbx_description
1 polymer ?
#
loop_
_entity_poly.entity_id
_entity_poly.type
_entity_poly.pdbx_seq_one_letter_code
_entity_poly.pdbx_strand_id
1 'polypeptide(L)' 'MDVAGYLDLSSDVETALNNGKPLVALESTIISHGLPYP' A
#
# COMPACT_ATOMS: atom_id res chain seq x y z
N MET A 1 21.40 -0.47 2.93
CA MET A 1 20.60 0.10 1.82
C MET A 1 19.67 1.11 2.44
N ASP A 2 19.76 2.36 2.02
CA ASP A 2 18.78 3.37 2.40
C ASP A 2 17.57 3.24 1.46
N VAL A 3 16.39 3.03 2.04
CA VAL A 3 15.13 2.78 1.32
C VAL A 3 14.22 4.01 1.30
N ALA A 4 14.60 5.10 1.99
CA ALA A 4 13.75 6.25 2.23
C ALA A 4 13.29 6.99 0.95
N GLY A 5 13.96 6.78 -0.19
CA GLY A 5 13.58 7.38 -1.48
C GLY A 5 12.75 6.49 -2.41
N TYR A 6 12.50 5.23 -2.06
CA TYR A 6 11.83 4.26 -2.93
C TYR A 6 10.44 3.85 -2.43
N LEU A 7 10.09 4.22 -1.20
CA LEU A 7 8.86 3.82 -0.56
C LEU A 7 8.07 5.07 -0.17
N ASP A 8 6.82 5.12 -0.63
CA ASP A 8 5.84 6.11 -0.24
C ASP A 8 4.72 5.39 0.51
N LEU A 9 4.39 5.86 1.72
CA LEU A 9 3.38 5.29 2.58
C LEU A 9 2.32 6.35 2.87
N SER A 10 1.05 5.96 2.82
CA SER A 10 -0.01 6.87 3.28
C SER A 10 0.02 7.00 4.81
N SER A 11 -0.48 8.12 5.31
CA SER A 11 -0.60 8.39 6.75
C SER A 11 -1.32 7.28 7.52
N ASP A 12 -2.32 6.66 6.89
CA ASP A 12 -3.13 5.61 7.50
C ASP A 12 -2.35 4.30 7.63
N VAL A 13 -1.54 3.96 6.63
CA VAL A 13 -0.65 2.79 6.65
C VAL A 13 0.45 2.98 7.69
N GLU A 14 1.10 4.14 7.72
CA GLU A 14 2.10 4.46 8.75
C GLU A 14 1.52 4.36 10.16
N THR A 15 0.33 4.94 10.37
CA THR A 15 -0.37 4.91 11.66
C THR A 15 -0.76 3.48 12.05
N ALA A 16 -1.21 2.66 11.10
CA ALA A 16 -1.57 1.27 11.35
C ALA A 16 -0.34 0.43 11.74
N LEU A 17 0.78 0.59 11.03
CA LEU A 17 2.04 -0.07 11.34
C LEU A 17 2.55 0.29 12.74
N ASN A 18 2.58 1.59 13.06
CA ASN A 18 3.05 2.08 14.37
C ASN A 18 2.19 1.58 15.54
N ASN A 19 0.90 1.32 15.30
CA ASN A 19 -0.03 0.82 16.30
C ASN A 19 -0.17 -0.72 16.29
N GLY A 20 0.63 -1.44 15.48
CA GLY A 20 0.53 -2.90 15.36
C GLY A 20 -0.82 -3.39 14.83
N LYS A 21 -1.52 -2.55 14.05
CA LYS A 21 -2.82 -2.91 13.47
C LYS A 21 -2.61 -3.86 12.28
N PRO A 22 -3.49 -4.85 12.08
CA PRO A 22 -3.42 -5.71 10.90
C PRO A 22 -3.66 -4.91 9.62
N LEU A 23 -2.90 -5.24 8.57
CA LEU A 23 -2.97 -4.64 7.25
C LEU A 23 -3.06 -5.73 6.18
N VAL A 24 -3.73 -5.42 5.07
CA VAL A 24 -3.82 -6.28 3.88
C VAL A 24 -3.36 -5.47 2.68
N ALA A 25 -2.33 -5.96 1.98
CA ALA A 25 -1.88 -5.38 0.73
C ALA A 25 -2.78 -5.84 -0.43
N LEU A 26 -3.00 -4.95 -1.41
CA LEU A 26 -3.71 -5.25 -2.65
C LEU A 26 -2.80 -4.95 -3.84
N GLU A 27 -2.86 -5.79 -4.87
CA GLU A 27 -2.09 -5.61 -6.11
C GLU A 27 -2.78 -4.62 -7.05
N SER A 28 -2.01 -3.75 -7.71
CA SER A 28 -2.53 -2.79 -8.68
C SER A 28 -2.84 -3.38 -10.06
N THR A 29 -2.17 -4.47 -10.49
CA THR A 29 -2.37 -5.07 -11.82
C THR A 29 -3.82 -5.47 -12.05
N ILE A 30 -4.48 -6.04 -11.04
CA ILE A 30 -5.90 -6.41 -11.10
C ILE A 30 -6.79 -5.19 -11.27
N ILE A 31 -6.46 -4.07 -10.62
CA ILE A 31 -7.19 -2.81 -10.78
C ILE A 31 -7.04 -2.27 -12.21
N SER A 32 -5.83 -2.30 -12.77
CA SER A 32 -5.55 -1.72 -14.10
C SER A 32 -5.98 -2.60 -15.28
N HIS A 33 -5.88 -3.93 -15.16
CA HIS A 33 -6.04 -4.85 -16.29
C HIS A 33 -7.01 -6.01 -16.03
N GLY A 34 -7.43 -6.21 -14.78
CA GLY A 34 -8.27 -7.34 -14.37
C GLY A 34 -9.74 -7.00 -14.15
N LEU A 35 -10.07 -5.73 -13.93
CA LEU A 35 -11.44 -5.27 -13.68
C LEU A 35 -11.95 -4.39 -14.84
N PRO A 36 -13.24 -4.48 -15.19
CA PRO A 36 -13.85 -3.50 -16.08
C PRO A 36 -13.87 -2.13 -15.37
N TYR A 37 -13.62 -1.07 -16.13
CA TYR A 37 -13.82 0.28 -15.63
C TYR A 37 -15.32 0.65 -15.73
N PRO A 38 -15.92 1.33 -14.74
CA PRO A 38 -15.42 1.66 -13.39
C PRO A 38 -15.79 0.62 -12.32
#